data_AF-A0A3A8GYS4-F1
#
_entry.id   AF-A0A3A8GYS4-F1
#
_cell.length_a   1.000
_cell.length_b   1.000
_cell.length_c   1.000
_cell.angle_alpha   90.00
_cell.angle_beta   90.00
_cell.angle_gamma   90.00
#
_symmetry.space_group_name_H-M   'P 1'
#
loop_
_entity.id
_entity.type
_entity.pdbx_description
1 polymer ?
#
loop_
_entity_poly.entity_id
_entity_poly.type
_entity_poly.pdbx_seq_one_letter_code
_entity_poly.pdbx_strand_id
1 'polypeptide(L)'
;IWPTVYLDDDEAFDAWRAYVPAERIQRRGKDDNYWSTGAAGPAGPCSEIHYDRGPEYGPGGGPEADPTGDRYLEIWNLVFMQYERGPGEGKEFPILGELPKKNIDTGMGLERVAFLLQGVDNMYEIDEVAPVLHRAADLAGLRYGA
;
A
#
# COMPACT_ATOMS: atom_id res chain seq x y z
N ILE A 1 -5.24 -7.53 -10.03
CA ILE A 1 -5.04 -7.08 -8.64
C ILE A 1 -4.72 -8.27 -7.74
N TRP A 2 -3.98 -8.02 -6.67
CA TRP A 2 -3.47 -8.97 -5.69
C TRP A 2 -3.70 -8.43 -4.28
N PRO A 3 -4.68 -8.94 -3.54
CA PRO A 3 -4.89 -8.53 -2.15
C PRO A 3 -3.88 -9.17 -1.20
N THR A 4 -3.46 -8.42 -0.18
CA THR A 4 -2.77 -8.96 1.00
C THR A 4 -3.66 -8.80 2.22
N VAL A 5 -3.56 -9.71 3.19
CA VAL A 5 -4.30 -9.68 4.46
C VAL A 5 -3.38 -10.07 5.62
N TYR A 6 -3.75 -9.72 6.85
CA TYR A 6 -2.98 -10.11 8.03
C TYR A 6 -3.02 -11.63 8.25
N LEU A 7 -1.94 -12.21 8.80
CA LEU A 7 -1.77 -13.66 8.99
C LEU A 7 -3.00 -14.35 9.59
N ASP A 8 -3.59 -13.75 10.62
CA ASP A 8 -4.69 -14.32 11.39
C ASP A 8 -6.06 -13.74 11.01
N ASP A 9 -6.15 -12.95 9.93
CA ASP A 9 -7.40 -12.32 9.49
C ASP A 9 -8.12 -13.19 8.43
N ASP A 10 -8.75 -14.26 8.91
CA ASP A 10 -9.55 -15.16 8.09
C ASP A 10 -10.79 -14.48 7.49
N GLU A 11 -11.35 -13.49 8.18
CA GLU A 11 -12.52 -12.75 7.70
C GLU A 11 -12.19 -11.97 6.42
N ALA A 12 -11.06 -11.24 6.41
CA ALA A 12 -10.60 -10.52 5.24
C ALA A 12 -10.23 -11.48 4.09
N PHE A 13 -9.54 -12.59 4.40
CA PHE A 13 -9.21 -13.60 3.39
C PHE A 13 -10.47 -14.15 2.72
N ASP A 14 -11.46 -14.54 3.52
CA ASP A 14 -12.69 -15.15 3.04
C ASP A 14 -13.55 -14.16 2.24
N ALA A 15 -13.58 -12.88 2.64
CA ALA A 15 -14.23 -11.81 1.89
C ALA A 15 -13.60 -11.62 0.50
N TRP A 16 -12.27 -11.68 0.38
CA TRP A 16 -11.58 -11.52 -0.90
C TRP A 16 -11.84 -12.65 -1.89
N ARG A 17 -12.13 -13.87 -1.43
CA ARG A 17 -12.44 -15.03 -2.29
C ARG A 17 -13.67 -14.81 -3.18
N ALA A 18 -14.53 -13.84 -2.83
CA ALA A 18 -15.67 -13.46 -3.67
C ALA A 18 -15.25 -12.69 -4.94
N TYR A 19 -14.03 -12.12 -4.97
CA TYR A 19 -13.59 -11.19 -6.02
C TYR A 19 -12.35 -11.66 -6.78
N VAL A 20 -11.47 -12.43 -6.14
CA VAL A 20 -10.24 -12.95 -6.75
C VAL A 20 -10.02 -14.43 -6.42
N PRO A 21 -9.29 -15.18 -7.27
CA PRO A 21 -8.83 -16.51 -6.94
C PRO A 21 -8.02 -16.52 -5.64
N ALA A 22 -8.20 -17.57 -4.83
CA ALA A 22 -7.53 -17.68 -3.52
C ALA A 22 -5.99 -17.64 -3.63
N GLU A 23 -5.42 -18.15 -4.72
CA GLU A 23 -3.99 -18.09 -5.04
C GLU A 23 -3.43 -16.67 -5.20
N ARG A 24 -4.29 -15.65 -5.38
CA ARG A 24 -3.90 -14.24 -5.46
C ARG A 24 -4.04 -13.48 -4.14
N ILE A 25 -4.55 -14.13 -3.10
CA ILE A 25 -4.75 -13.54 -1.77
C ILE A 25 -3.58 -14.00 -0.91
N GLN A 26 -2.69 -13.07 -0.56
CA GLN A 26 -1.48 -13.38 0.22
C GLN A 26 -1.64 -12.97 1.67
N ARG A 27 -1.14 -13.79 2.59
CA ARG A 27 -1.13 -13.46 4.02
C ARG A 27 0.24 -12.91 4.39
N ARG A 28 0.31 -11.75 5.05
CA ARG A 28 1.57 -11.18 5.51
C ARG A 28 1.52 -10.79 6.98
N GLY A 29 2.72 -10.67 7.55
CA GLY A 29 2.93 -10.39 8.95
C GLY A 29 2.63 -8.94 9.35
N LYS A 30 3.01 -8.62 10.59
CA LYS A 30 2.78 -7.32 11.21
C LYS A 30 3.46 -6.17 10.49
N ASP A 31 4.57 -6.44 9.81
CA ASP A 31 5.36 -5.43 9.11
C ASP A 31 4.57 -4.79 7.96
N ASP A 32 3.76 -5.59 7.27
CA ASP A 32 2.96 -5.12 6.13
C ASP A 32 1.49 -4.91 6.55
N ASN A 33 0.82 -5.97 6.96
CA ASN A 33 -0.64 -6.00 7.14
C ASN A 33 -1.12 -5.62 8.56
N TYR A 34 -0.39 -4.73 9.24
CA TYR A 34 -0.81 -4.17 10.52
C TYR A 34 -0.48 -2.69 10.61
N TRP A 35 -1.50 -1.85 10.65
CA TRP A 35 -1.35 -0.41 10.51
C TRP A 35 -1.54 0.33 11.83
N SER A 36 -0.85 1.46 11.96
CA SER A 36 -1.04 2.45 13.01
C SER A 36 -0.49 3.80 12.57
N THR A 37 -0.88 4.87 13.26
CA THR A 37 -0.37 6.24 13.02
C THR A 37 1.12 6.43 13.37
N GLY A 38 1.78 5.42 13.94
CA GLY A 38 3.15 5.53 14.47
C GLY A 38 3.25 6.18 15.86
N ALA A 39 2.14 6.70 16.40
CA ALA A 39 2.03 7.19 17.78
C ALA A 39 1.05 6.32 18.57
N ALA A 40 0.94 6.52 19.89
CA ALA A 40 -0.13 5.90 20.67
C ALA A 40 -1.50 6.32 20.11
N GLY A 41 -2.44 5.39 19.99
CA GLY A 41 -3.73 5.62 19.33
C GLY A 41 -4.30 4.40 18.61
N PRO A 42 -5.28 4.61 17.72
CA PRO A 42 -5.91 3.53 16.95
C PRO A 42 -4.93 2.76 16.05
N ALA A 43 -5.09 1.44 16.05
CA ALA A 43 -4.33 0.51 15.23
C ALA A 43 -5.17 -0.72 14.88
N GLY A 44 -4.71 -1.53 13.93
CA GLY A 44 -5.36 -2.79 13.61
C GLY A 44 -4.77 -3.51 12.41
N PRO A 45 -5.26 -4.74 12.14
CA PRO A 45 -4.93 -5.44 10.91
C PRO A 45 -5.43 -4.64 9.70
N CYS A 46 -4.75 -4.79 8.58
CA CYS A 46 -5.16 -4.16 7.34
C CYS A 46 -5.05 -5.12 6.16
N SER A 47 -5.76 -4.78 5.09
CA SER A 47 -5.69 -5.46 3.82
C SER A 47 -5.28 -4.47 2.73
N GLU A 48 -4.32 -4.84 1.91
CA GLU A 48 -3.80 -3.95 0.87
C GLU A 48 -4.09 -4.52 -0.52
N ILE A 49 -4.37 -3.64 -1.47
CA ILE A 49 -4.60 -3.98 -2.87
C ILE A 49 -3.36 -3.62 -3.66
N HIS A 50 -2.78 -4.63 -4.31
CA HIS A 50 -1.64 -4.46 -5.20
C HIS A 50 -2.07 -4.61 -6.67
N TYR A 51 -1.51 -3.77 -7.54
CA TYR A 51 -1.70 -3.82 -8.98
C TYR A 51 -0.49 -4.49 -9.64
N ASP A 52 -0.72 -5.47 -10.50
CA ASP A 52 0.35 -6.11 -11.29
C ASP A 52 0.61 -5.24 -12.52
N ARG A 53 1.73 -4.51 -12.52
CA ARG A 53 2.15 -3.64 -13.61
C ARG A 53 2.63 -4.39 -14.85
N GLY A 54 2.99 -5.66 -14.70
CA GLY A 54 3.49 -6.49 -15.80
C GLY A 54 4.89 -7.06 -15.54
N PRO A 55 5.28 -8.12 -16.29
CA PRO A 55 6.53 -8.83 -16.11
C PRO A 55 7.80 -8.01 -16.36
N GLU A 56 7.71 -6.89 -17.06
CA GLU A 56 8.80 -5.94 -17.29
C GLU A 56 9.28 -5.25 -16.01
N TYR A 57 8.44 -5.22 -14.96
CA TYR A 57 8.72 -4.54 -13.70
C TYR A 57 9.22 -5.48 -12.59
N GLY A 58 9.30 -6.80 -12.81
CA GLY A 58 9.76 -7.71 -11.76
C GLY A 58 9.26 -9.17 -11.85
N PRO A 59 9.69 -10.02 -10.90
CA PRO A 59 9.29 -11.42 -10.85
C PRO A 59 7.78 -11.56 -10.67
N GLY A 60 7.22 -12.66 -11.19
CA GLY A 60 5.82 -13.00 -10.93
C GLY A 60 5.64 -13.69 -9.58
N GLY A 61 4.39 -13.87 -9.15
CA GLY A 61 4.05 -14.60 -7.93
C GLY A 61 3.40 -13.73 -6.84
N GLY A 62 2.98 -12.52 -7.17
CA GLY A 62 2.34 -11.59 -6.25
C GLY A 62 3.32 -10.81 -5.38
N PRO A 63 2.81 -9.90 -4.52
CA PRO A 63 3.62 -9.06 -3.64
C PRO A 63 4.72 -9.81 -2.86
N GLU A 64 4.46 -11.01 -2.35
CA GLU A 64 5.45 -11.84 -1.62
C GLU A 64 6.70 -12.19 -2.44
N ALA A 65 6.55 -12.34 -3.76
CA ALA A 65 7.66 -12.65 -4.67
C ALA A 65 8.41 -11.40 -5.16
N ASP A 66 7.90 -10.20 -4.91
CA ASP A 66 8.43 -8.92 -5.37
C ASP A 66 8.75 -7.99 -4.19
N PRO A 67 9.88 -8.21 -3.49
CA PRO A 67 10.26 -7.41 -2.33
C PRO A 67 10.58 -5.94 -2.68
N THR A 68 10.85 -5.65 -3.95
CA THR A 68 11.05 -4.28 -4.46
C THR A 68 9.72 -3.53 -4.60
N GLY A 69 8.61 -4.24 -4.85
CA GLY A 69 7.29 -3.65 -5.05
C GLY A 69 7.13 -2.90 -6.38
N ASP A 70 8.07 -3.10 -7.31
CA ASP A 70 8.09 -2.40 -8.59
C ASP A 70 7.04 -2.94 -9.55
N ARG A 71 6.75 -4.25 -9.51
CA ARG A 71 5.71 -4.90 -10.32
C ARG A 71 4.39 -4.94 -9.61
N TYR A 72 4.35 -5.45 -8.39
CA TYR A 72 3.14 -5.52 -7.59
C TYR A 72 3.04 -4.26 -6.74
N LEU A 73 2.57 -3.18 -7.35
CA LEU A 73 2.49 -1.88 -6.71
C LEU A 73 1.30 -1.82 -5.76
N GLU A 74 1.54 -1.54 -4.48
CA GLU A 74 0.49 -1.23 -3.51
C GLU A 74 -0.23 0.07 -3.91
N ILE A 75 -1.53 0.00 -4.19
CA ILE A 75 -2.32 1.16 -4.61
C ILE A 75 -3.28 1.65 -3.52
N TRP A 76 -3.76 0.77 -2.64
CA TRP A 76 -4.79 1.09 -1.66
C TRP A 76 -4.65 0.21 -0.42
N ASN A 77 -4.66 0.82 0.76
CA ASN A 77 -4.70 0.14 2.05
C ASN A 77 -6.07 0.30 2.72
N LEU A 78 -6.63 -0.79 3.25
CA LEU A 78 -7.90 -0.91 3.95
C LEU A 78 -7.62 -1.33 5.40
N VAL A 79 -7.64 -0.38 6.32
CA VAL A 79 -7.31 -0.61 7.74
C VAL A 79 -8.59 -0.87 8.53
N PHE A 80 -8.60 -2.02 9.22
CA PHE A 80 -9.66 -2.39 10.15
C PHE A 80 -9.21 -1.97 11.55
N MET A 81 -9.57 -0.75 11.93
CA MET A 81 -9.21 -0.18 13.22
C MET A 81 -9.97 -0.92 14.34
N GLN A 82 -9.22 -1.63 15.18
CA GLN A 82 -9.78 -2.53 16.19
C GLN A 82 -9.20 -2.31 17.58
N TYR A 83 -7.97 -1.83 17.67
CA TYR A 83 -7.22 -1.80 18.92
C TYR A 83 -6.66 -0.41 19.23
N GLU A 84 -6.54 -0.12 20.52
CA GLU A 84 -5.76 1.01 21.02
C GLU A 84 -4.32 0.53 21.26
N ARG A 85 -3.36 1.08 20.51
CA ARG A 85 -1.93 0.80 20.75
C ARG A 85 -1.31 1.81 21.71
N GLY A 86 -0.40 1.35 22.55
CA GLY A 86 0.40 2.18 23.44
C GLY A 86 1.65 2.78 22.77
N PRO A 87 2.52 3.44 23.56
CA PRO A 87 3.78 3.98 23.07
C PRO A 87 4.72 2.89 22.54
N GLY A 88 5.51 3.22 21.51
CA GLY A 88 6.45 2.30 20.87
C GLY A 88 6.87 2.80 19.49
N GLU A 89 7.97 2.24 18.96
CA GLU A 89 8.53 2.61 17.66
C GLU A 89 8.21 1.53 16.62
N GLY A 90 7.89 1.96 15.39
CA GLY A 90 7.56 1.05 14.30
C GLY A 90 6.44 0.08 14.68
N LYS A 91 6.74 -1.22 14.61
CA LYS A 91 5.83 -2.33 14.92
C LYS A 91 5.97 -2.87 16.35
N GLU A 92 6.89 -2.33 17.15
CA GLU A 92 7.11 -2.72 18.53
C GLU A 92 6.31 -1.82 19.48
N PHE A 93 5.07 -2.23 19.76
CA PHE A 93 4.15 -1.52 20.65
C PHE A 93 3.20 -2.49 21.35
N PRO A 94 2.75 -2.18 22.58
CA PRO A 94 1.73 -2.95 23.27
C PRO A 94 0.33 -2.60 22.75
N ILE A 95 -0.56 -3.59 22.75
CA ILE A 95 -2.01 -3.35 22.61
C ILE A 95 -2.58 -3.12 24.02
N LEU A 96 -3.22 -1.97 24.22
CA LEU A 96 -3.79 -1.56 25.51
C LEU A 96 -5.23 -2.09 25.69
N GLY A 97 -5.93 -2.34 24.59
CA GLY A 97 -7.29 -2.87 24.58
C GLY A 97 -7.95 -2.70 23.22
N GLU A 98 -9.23 -3.04 23.15
CA GLU A 98 -10.06 -2.79 21.97
C GLU A 98 -10.56 -1.34 21.93
N LEU A 99 -10.76 -0.81 20.73
CA LEU A 99 -11.41 0.48 20.54
C LEU A 99 -12.90 0.40 20.98
N PRO A 100 -13.46 1.48 21.56
CA PRO A 100 -14.88 1.51 21.93
C PRO A 100 -15.84 1.26 20.76
N LYS A 101 -15.40 1.59 19.54
CA LYS A 101 -16.07 1.31 18.28
C LYS A 101 -15.03 0.96 17.23
N LYS A 102 -15.21 -0.17 16.57
CA LYS A 102 -14.43 -0.53 15.38
C LYS A 102 -14.79 0.42 14.23
N ASN A 103 -13.81 0.83 13.46
CA ASN A 103 -13.97 1.74 12.34
C ASN A 103 -13.07 1.33 11.17
N ILE A 104 -13.30 1.98 10.03
CA ILE A 104 -12.57 1.75 8.79
C ILE A 104 -11.79 3.02 8.49
N ASP A 105 -10.49 2.85 8.24
CA ASP A 105 -9.63 3.87 7.66
C ASP A 105 -9.06 3.33 6.36
N THR A 106 -9.06 4.13 5.29
CA THR A 106 -8.52 3.67 4.00
C THR A 106 -7.70 4.77 3.36
N GLY A 107 -6.56 4.41 2.79
CA GLY A 107 -5.69 5.33 2.06
C GLY A 107 -5.36 4.78 0.69
N MET A 108 -5.61 5.56 -0.35
CA MET A 108 -5.21 5.25 -1.72
C MET A 108 -4.22 6.32 -2.18
N GLY A 109 -3.06 5.90 -2.67
CA GLY A 109 -2.05 6.83 -3.19
C GLY A 109 -2.50 7.42 -4.52
N LEU A 110 -2.88 8.70 -4.52
CA LEU A 110 -3.39 9.39 -5.71
C LEU A 110 -2.37 9.31 -6.86
N GLU A 111 -1.12 9.63 -6.57
CA GLU A 111 -0.03 9.69 -7.54
C GLU A 111 0.30 8.30 -8.09
N ARG A 112 0.20 7.26 -7.24
CA ARG A 112 0.39 5.86 -7.66
C ARG A 112 -0.68 5.44 -8.66
N VAL A 113 -1.95 5.76 -8.38
CA VAL A 113 -3.05 5.48 -9.29
C VAL A 113 -2.95 6.33 -10.55
N ALA A 114 -2.55 7.60 -10.43
CA ALA A 114 -2.40 8.51 -11.55
C ALA A 114 -1.39 7.99 -12.57
N PHE A 115 -0.18 7.60 -12.14
CA PHE A 115 0.81 7.12 -13.11
C PHE A 115 0.38 5.83 -13.81
N LEU A 116 -0.31 4.93 -13.10
CA LEU A 116 -0.88 3.71 -13.70
C LEU A 116 -1.94 4.04 -14.76
N LEU A 117 -2.85 4.97 -14.47
CA LEU A 117 -3.91 5.36 -15.40
C LEU A 117 -3.41 6.18 -16.58
N GLN A 118 -2.35 6.96 -16.39
CA GLN A 118 -1.73 7.78 -17.42
C GLN A 118 -0.72 7.01 -18.28
N GLY A 119 -0.32 5.81 -17.84
CA GLY A 119 0.65 4.97 -18.56
C GLY A 119 2.07 5.55 -18.55
N VAL A 120 2.46 6.21 -17.46
CA VAL A 120 3.81 6.73 -17.23
C VAL A 120 4.52 5.92 -16.16
N ASP A 121 5.85 5.96 -16.13
CA ASP A 121 6.62 4.97 -15.36
C ASP A 121 6.75 5.27 -13.87
N ASN A 122 6.54 6.53 -13.48
CA ASN A 122 6.72 6.99 -12.10
C ASN A 122 5.87 8.23 -11.78
N MET A 123 5.77 8.56 -10.48
CA MET A 123 4.96 9.68 -9.99
C MET A 123 5.44 11.07 -10.45
N TYR A 124 6.67 11.21 -10.92
CA TYR A 124 7.21 12.49 -11.36
C TYR A 124 6.78 12.86 -12.79
N GLU A 125 6.35 11.86 -13.55
CA GLU A 125 5.90 12.00 -14.94
C GLU A 125 4.39 12.21 -15.07
N ILE A 126 3.66 12.14 -13.96
CA ILE A 126 2.22 12.43 -13.97
C ILE A 126 1.96 13.89 -14.32
N ASP A 127 0.80 14.15 -14.89
CA ASP A 127 0.32 15.47 -15.30
C ASP A 127 0.40 16.55 -14.21
N GLU A 128 0.20 16.20 -12.94
CA GLU A 128 0.33 17.12 -11.81
C GLU A 128 1.79 17.55 -11.54
N VAL A 129 2.76 16.63 -11.66
CA VAL A 129 4.14 16.84 -11.19
C VAL A 129 5.08 17.25 -12.33
N ALA A 130 4.93 16.65 -13.50
CA ALA A 130 5.83 16.86 -14.64
C ALA A 130 6.00 18.35 -15.04
N PRO A 131 4.94 19.20 -15.07
CA PRO A 131 5.10 20.61 -15.41
C PRO A 131 6.00 21.38 -14.43
N VAL A 132 5.96 21.04 -13.15
CA VAL A 132 6.79 21.67 -12.11
C VAL A 132 8.26 21.31 -12.31
N LEU A 133 8.54 20.04 -12.60
CA LEU A 133 9.90 19.56 -12.85
C LEU A 133 10.49 20.13 -14.13
N HIS A 134 9.72 20.18 -15.22
CA HIS A 134 10.15 20.83 -16.45
C HIS A 134 10.49 22.30 -16.21
N ARG A 135 9.64 23.02 -15.47
CA ARG A 135 9.90 24.42 -15.15
C ARG A 135 11.17 24.60 -14.31
N ALA A 136 11.42 23.71 -13.35
CA ALA A 136 12.63 23.73 -12.54
C ALA A 136 13.88 23.45 -13.39
N ALA A 137 13.83 22.47 -14.30
CA ALA A 137 14.92 22.14 -15.20
C ALA A 137 15.25 23.31 -16.15
N ASP A 138 14.23 23.96 -16.71
CA ASP A 138 14.40 25.15 -17.56
C ASP A 138 15.09 26.29 -16.83
N LEU A 139 14.71 26.55 -15.58
CA LEU A 139 15.32 27.59 -14.74
C LEU A 139 16.77 27.27 -14.38
N ALA A 140 17.11 25.98 -14.25
CA ALA A 140 18.47 25.51 -14.01
C ALA A 140 19.33 25.42 -15.29
N GLY A 141 18.74 25.58 -16.47
CA GLY A 141 19.43 25.34 -17.75
C GLY A 141 19.81 23.87 -17.97
N LEU A 142 19.08 22.95 -17.34
CA LEU A 142 19.29 21.51 -17.44
C LEU A 142 18.16 20.86 -18.24
N ARG A 143 18.42 19.67 -18.79
CA ARG A 143 17.39 18.82 -19.40
C ARG A 143 17.01 17.73 -18.41
N TYR A 144 15.72 17.61 -18.11
CA TYR A 144 15.20 16.53 -17.27
C TYR A 144 15.43 15.16 -17.96
N GLY A 145 15.95 14.19 -17.22
CA GLY A 145 16.26 12.83 -17.70
C GLY A 145 17.50 12.72 -18.62
N ALA A 146 18.33 13.76 -18.73
CA ALA A 146 19.58 13.76 -19.51
C ALA A 146 20.81 13.32 -18.70
#